data_AF-A0A6B2THG1-F1
#
_entry.id   AF-A0A6B2THG1-F1
#
_cell.length_a   1.000
_cell.length_b   1.000
_cell.length_c   1.000
_cell.angle_alpha   90.00
_cell.angle_beta   90.00
_cell.angle_gamma   90.00
#
_symmetry.space_group_name_H-M   'P 1'
#
loop_
_entity.id
_entity.type
_entity.pdbx_description
1 polymer ?
#
loop_
_entity_poly.entity_id
_entity_poly.type
_entity_poly.pdbx_seq_one_letter_code
_entity_poly.pdbx_strand_id
1 'polypeptide(L)'
;LSRLRWERPSASRGSRPATPDGAANPSDPPPPQDLRSRIAQWTLNEAELLGVTGRGAVSSHGRALLSGHDHGHGPGHGSDSEGTAAEQSLAAARAARLLAPLLPEPLDHVLLQADLTAVAPGPLERPLADALAVLADVESKGGATVYRFTPGSVRRALDAGQSASDLHAFLAAHSRTPVPQPLAYLIDDVARKHGHLRIGAASAYVRCDDEALLNEILADKRAQSLRLRRLAPTVLAAQADPGTLLDGLRAMGFAPAAESAE
;
A
#
# COMPACT_ATOMS: atom_id res chain seq x y z
N LEU A 1 -28.68 -30.24 -16.16
CA LEU A 1 -27.69 -29.22 -16.56
C LEU A 1 -27.50 -29.31 -18.07
N SER A 2 -28.39 -28.68 -18.83
CA SER A 2 -28.54 -28.79 -20.28
C SER A 2 -27.55 -27.87 -21.02
N ARG A 3 -26.88 -28.44 -22.02
CA ARG A 3 -25.82 -27.82 -22.84
C ARG A 3 -26.34 -26.59 -23.58
N LEU A 4 -25.68 -25.45 -23.39
CA LEU A 4 -25.88 -24.23 -24.17
C LEU A 4 -25.26 -24.40 -25.56
N ARG A 5 -26.09 -24.35 -26.61
CA ARG A 5 -25.64 -24.23 -28.00
C ARG A 5 -25.35 -22.76 -28.30
N TRP A 6 -24.12 -22.48 -28.71
CA TRP A 6 -23.74 -21.19 -29.30
C TRP A 6 -24.22 -21.16 -30.75
N GLU A 7 -25.25 -20.35 -31.04
CA GLU A 7 -25.55 -19.97 -32.42
C GLU A 7 -24.72 -18.74 -32.80
N ARG A 8 -24.06 -18.83 -33.96
CA ARG A 8 -23.31 -17.72 -34.56
C ARG A 8 -24.28 -16.63 -35.01
N PRO A 9 -23.92 -15.33 -34.93
CA PRO A 9 -24.78 -14.29 -35.46
C PRO A 9 -24.80 -14.37 -36.98
N SER A 10 -25.97 -14.64 -37.55
CA SER A 10 -26.22 -14.47 -38.97
C SER A 10 -26.10 -12.99 -39.32
N ALA A 11 -25.21 -12.68 -40.27
CA ALA A 11 -25.22 -11.42 -40.96
C ALA A 11 -26.58 -11.22 -41.66
N SER A 12 -27.32 -10.17 -41.31
CA SER A 12 -28.33 -9.61 -42.19
C SER A 12 -28.61 -8.14 -41.85
N ARG A 13 -28.18 -7.27 -42.78
CA ARG A 13 -28.82 -5.98 -43.03
C ARG A 13 -30.32 -6.21 -43.29
N GLY A 14 -31.14 -5.35 -42.70
CA GLY A 14 -32.44 -4.92 -43.21
C GLY A 14 -33.59 -5.91 -43.03
N SER A 15 -34.52 -5.57 -42.14
CA SER A 15 -35.98 -5.78 -42.25
C SER A 15 -36.64 -5.27 -40.97
N ARG A 16 -37.37 -4.14 -41.03
CA ARG A 16 -38.45 -3.86 -40.06
C ARG A 16 -39.56 -4.87 -40.34
N PRO A 17 -40.22 -5.38 -39.29
CA PRO A 17 -41.67 -5.37 -39.36
C PRO A 17 -42.33 -4.84 -38.08
N ALA A 18 -43.43 -4.13 -38.34
CA ALA A 18 -44.64 -3.91 -37.56
C ALA A 18 -44.55 -3.82 -36.03
N THR A 19 -44.91 -2.62 -35.55
CA THR A 19 -45.57 -2.39 -34.26
C THR A 19 -46.78 -3.31 -34.08
N PRO A 20 -46.97 -3.83 -32.85
CA PRO A 20 -48.29 -3.82 -32.25
C PRO A 20 -48.30 -2.95 -30.98
N ASP A 21 -49.50 -2.47 -30.66
CA ASP A 21 -49.83 -1.52 -29.61
C ASP A 21 -49.17 -1.76 -28.26
N GLY A 22 -48.75 -0.66 -27.65
CA GLY A 22 -48.16 -0.60 -26.32
C GLY A 22 -47.11 0.48 -26.28
N ALA A 23 -47.52 1.75 -26.36
CA ALA A 23 -46.64 2.87 -26.09
C ALA A 23 -46.18 2.77 -24.63
N ALA A 24 -45.02 2.14 -24.41
CA ALA A 24 -44.35 2.13 -23.13
C ALA A 24 -44.10 3.58 -22.72
N ASN A 25 -44.63 3.96 -21.57
CA ASN A 25 -44.48 5.30 -21.04
C ASN A 25 -42.98 5.49 -20.72
N PRO A 26 -42.35 6.62 -21.07
CA PRO A 26 -40.93 6.88 -20.73
C PRO A 26 -40.67 6.95 -19.22
N SER A 27 -41.72 6.85 -18.39
CA SER A 27 -41.70 6.78 -16.94
C SER A 27 -41.76 5.35 -16.36
N ASP A 28 -41.91 4.31 -17.20
CA ASP A 28 -41.89 2.93 -16.70
C ASP A 28 -40.46 2.50 -16.35
N PRO A 29 -40.23 1.91 -15.16
CA PRO A 29 -38.92 1.38 -14.81
C PRO A 29 -38.55 0.28 -15.82
N PRO A 30 -37.30 0.27 -16.33
CA PRO A 30 -36.87 -0.74 -17.28
C PRO A 30 -37.09 -2.14 -16.67
N PRO A 31 -37.48 -3.14 -17.48
CA PRO A 31 -37.71 -4.48 -16.98
C PRO A 31 -36.46 -4.99 -16.24
N PRO A 32 -36.62 -5.72 -15.12
CA PRO A 32 -35.50 -6.15 -14.31
C PRO A 32 -34.54 -7.00 -15.17
N GLN A 33 -33.32 -6.51 -15.35
CA GLN A 33 -32.29 -7.20 -16.13
C GLN A 33 -31.87 -8.48 -15.40
N ASP A 34 -31.81 -9.60 -16.14
CA ASP A 34 -31.23 -10.84 -15.62
C ASP A 34 -29.79 -10.63 -15.14
N LEU A 35 -29.35 -11.43 -14.16
CA LEU A 35 -28.04 -11.33 -13.55
C LEU A 35 -26.91 -11.37 -14.58
N ARG A 36 -27.05 -12.20 -15.64
CA ARG A 36 -26.05 -12.28 -16.71
C ARG A 36 -25.88 -10.97 -17.45
N SER A 37 -26.99 -10.31 -17.79
CA SER A 37 -26.97 -9.02 -18.50
C SER A 37 -26.35 -7.93 -17.62
N ARG A 38 -26.64 -7.94 -16.31
CA ARG A 38 -26.04 -7.00 -15.36
C ARG A 38 -24.53 -7.19 -15.22
N ILE A 39 -24.06 -8.42 -15.09
CA ILE A 39 -22.63 -8.73 -15.00
C ILE A 39 -21.93 -8.31 -16.30
N ALA A 40 -22.49 -8.67 -17.45
CA ALA A 40 -21.94 -8.28 -18.74
C ALA A 40 -21.82 -6.76 -18.89
N GLN A 41 -22.86 -6.01 -18.52
CA GLN A 41 -22.84 -4.56 -18.57
C GLN A 41 -21.81 -3.96 -17.60
N TRP A 42 -21.71 -4.51 -16.38
CA TRP A 42 -20.73 -4.07 -15.40
C TRP A 42 -19.30 -4.30 -15.90
N THR A 43 -19.00 -5.49 -16.43
CA THR A 43 -17.68 -5.82 -16.99
C THR A 43 -17.33 -4.93 -18.20
N LEU A 44 -18.30 -4.62 -19.07
CA LEU A 44 -18.07 -3.72 -20.20
C LEU A 44 -17.80 -2.28 -19.74
N ASN A 45 -18.51 -1.79 -18.73
CA ASN A 45 -18.27 -0.47 -18.15
C ASN A 45 -16.89 -0.40 -17.48
N GLU A 46 -16.50 -1.45 -16.77
CA GLU A 46 -15.17 -1.55 -16.15
C GLU A 46 -14.06 -1.61 -17.20
N ALA A 47 -14.25 -2.39 -18.28
CA ALA A 47 -13.33 -2.46 -19.40
C ALA A 47 -13.14 -1.08 -20.09
N GLU A 48 -14.21 -0.28 -20.17
CA GLU A 48 -14.14 1.09 -20.68
C GLU A 48 -13.43 2.03 -19.70
N LEU A 49 -13.68 1.92 -18.40
CA LEU A 49 -12.99 2.69 -17.36
C LEU A 49 -11.48 2.41 -17.33
N LEU A 50 -11.08 1.17 -17.56
CA LEU A 50 -9.68 0.75 -17.65
C LEU A 50 -9.03 1.04 -19.02
N GLY A 51 -9.79 1.52 -20.01
CA GLY A 51 -9.28 1.80 -21.37
C GLY A 51 -9.00 0.56 -22.23
N VAL A 52 -9.49 -0.62 -21.82
CA VAL A 52 -9.44 -1.86 -22.61
C VAL A 52 -10.41 -1.74 -23.81
N THR A 53 -11.55 -1.10 -23.58
CA THR A 53 -12.50 -0.68 -24.61
C THR A 53 -12.70 0.83 -24.58
N GLY A 54 -13.26 1.40 -25.64
CA GLY A 54 -13.67 2.80 -25.68
C GLY A 54 -14.57 3.06 -26.88
N ARG A 55 -15.67 3.81 -26.65
CA ARG A 55 -16.67 4.12 -27.71
C ARG A 55 -17.18 2.86 -28.43
N GLY A 56 -17.41 1.78 -27.68
CA GLY A 56 -17.95 0.52 -28.19
C GLY A 56 -16.96 -0.35 -28.99
N ALA A 57 -15.65 -0.04 -28.98
CA ALA A 57 -14.62 -0.84 -29.65
C ALA A 57 -13.48 -1.24 -28.70
N VAL A 58 -12.78 -2.33 -29.01
CA VAL A 58 -11.57 -2.75 -28.28
C VAL A 58 -10.37 -1.89 -28.70
N SER A 59 -9.63 -1.37 -27.72
CA SER A 59 -8.43 -0.56 -27.94
C SER A 59 -7.27 -1.39 -28.52
N SER A 60 -6.27 -0.75 -29.13
CA SER A 60 -5.07 -1.44 -29.63
C SER A 60 -4.33 -2.20 -28.52
N HIS A 61 -4.25 -1.60 -27.33
CA HIS A 61 -3.69 -2.19 -26.11
C HIS A 61 -4.52 -3.36 -25.62
N GLY A 62 -5.85 -3.21 -25.60
CA GLY A 62 -6.79 -4.26 -25.23
C GLY A 62 -6.67 -5.48 -26.14
N ARG A 63 -6.54 -5.28 -27.46
CA ARG A 63 -6.31 -6.39 -28.41
C ARG A 63 -5.00 -7.12 -28.15
N ALA A 64 -3.95 -6.41 -27.75
CA ALA A 64 -2.66 -7.04 -27.43
C ALA A 64 -2.75 -7.98 -26.21
N LEU A 65 -3.65 -7.71 -25.26
CA LEU A 65 -3.95 -8.61 -24.13
C LEU A 65 -4.74 -9.85 -24.59
N LEU A 66 -5.61 -9.70 -25.60
CA LEU A 66 -6.43 -10.79 -26.14
C LEU A 66 -5.68 -11.68 -27.14
N SER A 67 -4.59 -11.21 -27.75
CA SER A 67 -3.84 -11.89 -28.83
C SER A 67 -3.13 -13.19 -28.39
N GLY A 68 -3.19 -13.57 -27.11
CA GLY A 68 -2.74 -14.86 -26.58
C GLY A 68 -3.87 -15.89 -26.38
N HIS A 69 -5.14 -15.48 -26.58
CA HIS A 69 -6.33 -16.31 -26.43
C HIS A 69 -6.92 -16.76 -27.77
N ASP A 70 -6.18 -16.62 -28.88
CA ASP A 70 -6.50 -17.24 -30.17
C ASP A 70 -6.23 -18.76 -30.12
N HIS A 71 -6.84 -19.45 -29.16
CA HIS A 71 -7.00 -20.89 -29.22
C HIS A 71 -8.28 -21.18 -29.98
N GLY A 72 -8.09 -21.75 -31.18
CA GLY A 72 -9.15 -22.11 -32.11
C GLY A 72 -10.33 -22.78 -31.42
N HIS A 73 -11.53 -22.31 -31.74
CA HIS A 73 -12.78 -23.01 -31.45
C HIS A 73 -12.84 -24.34 -32.24
N GLY A 74 -12.09 -25.34 -31.79
CA GLY A 74 -12.38 -26.74 -32.05
C GLY A 74 -13.42 -27.22 -31.02
N PRO A 75 -14.52 -27.86 -31.43
CA PRO A 75 -15.58 -28.26 -30.50
C PRO A 75 -15.13 -29.53 -29.76
N GLY A 76 -14.47 -29.36 -28.61
CA GLY A 76 -14.14 -30.51 -27.77
C GLY A 76 -13.18 -30.16 -26.65
N HIS A 77 -13.69 -30.23 -25.43
CA HIS A 77 -12.98 -30.26 -24.14
C HIS A 77 -12.55 -28.93 -23.54
N GLY A 78 -13.17 -28.63 -22.40
CA GLY A 78 -12.73 -27.60 -21.47
C GLY A 78 -11.38 -27.96 -20.89
N SER A 79 -10.44 -27.06 -21.11
CA SER A 79 -9.41 -26.74 -20.15
C SER A 79 -9.36 -25.23 -20.15
N ASP A 80 -9.52 -24.63 -18.98
CA ASP A 80 -9.19 -23.25 -18.70
C ASP A 80 -7.73 -23.04 -19.11
N SER A 81 -7.50 -22.70 -20.38
CA SER A 81 -6.20 -22.27 -20.86
C SER A 81 -6.05 -20.82 -20.44
N GLU A 82 -5.99 -20.59 -19.12
CA GLU A 82 -5.26 -19.45 -18.60
C GLU A 82 -3.89 -19.54 -19.26
N GLY A 83 -3.60 -18.65 -20.22
CA GLY A 83 -2.30 -18.62 -20.86
C GLY A 83 -1.22 -18.66 -19.79
N THR A 84 -0.13 -19.36 -20.05
CA THR A 84 0.94 -19.51 -19.04
C THR A 84 1.34 -18.14 -18.50
N ALA A 85 1.80 -18.04 -17.24
CA ALA A 85 2.22 -16.75 -16.65
C ALA A 85 3.22 -15.99 -17.55
N ALA A 86 4.03 -16.71 -18.32
CA ALA A 86 4.93 -16.16 -19.32
C ALA A 86 4.20 -15.52 -20.53
N GLU A 87 3.16 -16.16 -21.06
CA GLU A 87 2.33 -15.62 -22.15
C GLU A 87 1.56 -14.37 -21.71
N GLN A 88 1.00 -14.39 -20.50
CA GLN A 88 0.34 -13.23 -19.91
C GLN A 88 1.32 -12.06 -19.72
N SER A 89 2.53 -12.33 -19.23
CA SER A 89 3.59 -11.32 -19.11
C SER A 89 3.99 -10.73 -20.46
N LEU A 90 4.13 -11.56 -21.50
CA LEU A 90 4.44 -11.11 -22.85
C LEU A 90 3.30 -10.28 -23.49
N ALA A 91 2.05 -10.69 -23.27
CA ALA A 91 0.87 -9.94 -23.72
C ALA A 91 0.79 -8.57 -23.00
N ALA A 92 1.02 -8.54 -21.69
CA ALA A 92 1.11 -7.32 -20.91
C ALA A 92 2.24 -6.40 -21.40
N ALA A 93 3.42 -6.94 -21.72
CA ALA A 93 4.53 -6.16 -22.27
C ALA A 93 4.23 -5.59 -23.67
N ARG A 94 3.47 -6.30 -24.50
CA ARG A 94 2.98 -5.77 -25.80
C ARG A 94 1.96 -4.65 -25.59
N ALA A 95 0.98 -4.86 -24.72
CA ALA A 95 -0.03 -3.87 -24.38
C ALA A 95 0.62 -2.59 -23.81
N ALA A 96 1.58 -2.73 -22.89
CA ALA A 96 2.33 -1.62 -22.31
C ALA A 96 3.09 -0.81 -23.37
N ARG A 97 3.79 -1.48 -24.31
CA ARG A 97 4.52 -0.80 -25.40
C ARG A 97 3.63 0.02 -26.30
N LEU A 98 2.47 -0.53 -26.64
CA LEU A 98 1.49 0.18 -27.45
C LEU A 98 0.90 1.36 -26.64
N LEU A 99 0.71 1.21 -25.31
CA LEU A 99 0.00 2.19 -24.46
C LEU A 99 0.90 3.37 -24.10
N ALA A 100 2.20 3.13 -23.92
CA ALA A 100 3.16 4.13 -23.46
C ALA A 100 3.14 5.46 -24.26
N PRO A 101 3.06 5.48 -25.60
CA PRO A 101 2.96 6.72 -26.38
C PRO A 101 1.67 7.53 -26.16
N LEU A 102 0.64 6.95 -25.54
CA LEU A 102 -0.62 7.62 -25.24
C LEU A 102 -0.67 8.22 -23.84
N LEU A 103 0.30 7.89 -22.98
CA LEU A 103 0.38 8.39 -21.63
C LEU A 103 1.32 9.61 -21.58
N PRO A 104 1.04 10.58 -20.70
CA PRO A 104 1.99 11.67 -20.45
C PRO A 104 3.29 11.12 -19.87
N GLU A 105 4.41 11.76 -20.20
CA GLU A 105 5.73 11.40 -19.66
C GLU A 105 5.73 11.57 -18.14
N PRO A 106 6.13 10.53 -17.38
CA PRO A 106 6.33 10.64 -15.95
C PRO A 106 7.42 11.67 -15.63
N LEU A 107 7.24 12.39 -14.53
CA LEU A 107 8.19 13.37 -14.02
C LEU A 107 9.03 12.76 -12.90
N ASP A 108 10.33 13.03 -12.95
CA ASP A 108 11.33 12.67 -11.94
C ASP A 108 11.54 13.79 -10.91
N HIS A 109 10.71 14.83 -10.92
CA HIS A 109 10.86 15.98 -10.04
C HIS A 109 9.53 16.61 -9.61
N VAL A 110 9.60 17.40 -8.55
CA VAL A 110 8.52 18.24 -8.03
C VAL A 110 8.97 19.70 -7.87
N LEU A 111 7.99 20.59 -7.66
CA LEU A 111 8.24 21.99 -7.32
C LEU A 111 7.99 22.19 -5.83
N LEU A 112 9.04 22.48 -5.06
CA LEU A 112 8.93 22.79 -3.64
C LEU A 112 8.55 24.26 -3.43
N GLN A 113 7.58 24.49 -2.55
CA GLN A 113 7.05 25.80 -2.20
C GLN A 113 7.35 26.15 -0.74
N ALA A 114 7.35 27.45 -0.42
CA ALA A 114 7.71 27.96 0.90
C ALA A 114 6.70 27.63 2.02
N ASP A 115 5.49 27.17 1.67
CA ASP A 115 4.39 26.83 2.58
C ASP A 115 4.37 25.34 2.96
N LEU A 116 5.53 24.66 2.86
CA LEU A 116 5.71 23.24 3.12
C LEU A 116 4.89 22.36 2.18
N THR A 117 4.76 22.76 0.92
CA THR A 117 4.11 21.95 -0.11
C THR A 117 5.06 21.59 -1.26
N ALA A 118 4.79 20.45 -1.90
CA ALA A 118 5.39 20.05 -3.17
C ALA A 118 4.29 19.88 -4.20
N VAL A 119 4.48 20.45 -5.40
CA VAL A 119 3.54 20.33 -6.50
C VAL A 119 4.14 19.45 -7.59
N ALA A 120 3.40 18.40 -7.94
CA ALA A 120 3.67 17.52 -9.08
C ALA A 120 2.71 17.89 -10.22
N PRO A 121 3.17 18.58 -11.28
CA PRO A 121 2.31 19.04 -12.39
C PRO A 121 1.87 17.92 -13.34
N GLY A 122 2.35 16.69 -13.13
CA GLY A 122 2.03 15.50 -13.91
C GLY A 122 2.24 14.23 -13.09
N PRO A 123 2.04 13.04 -13.70
CA PRO A 123 2.33 11.79 -13.00
C PRO A 123 3.81 11.72 -12.68
N LEU A 124 4.14 11.24 -11.48
CA LEU A 124 5.53 11.06 -11.06
C LEU A 124 6.01 9.67 -11.43
N GLU A 125 7.32 9.52 -11.62
CA GLU A 125 7.94 8.21 -11.61
C GLU A 125 7.66 7.49 -10.28
N ARG A 126 7.47 6.17 -10.35
CA ARG A 126 7.08 5.37 -9.17
C ARG A 126 8.01 5.56 -7.96
N PRO A 127 9.35 5.53 -8.11
CA PRO A 127 10.23 5.69 -6.95
C PRO A 127 10.04 7.04 -6.24
N LEU A 128 9.85 8.12 -7.00
CA LEU A 128 9.58 9.45 -6.45
C LEU A 128 8.20 9.53 -5.79
N ALA A 129 7.18 8.97 -6.44
CA ALA A 129 5.83 8.92 -5.90
C ALA A 129 5.77 8.15 -4.57
N ASP A 130 6.42 6.99 -4.49
CA ASP A 130 6.43 6.14 -3.30
C ASP A 130 7.16 6.82 -2.14
N ALA A 131 8.31 7.44 -2.41
CA ALA A 131 9.06 8.20 -1.41
C ALA A 131 8.26 9.41 -0.89
N LEU A 132 7.61 10.17 -1.79
CA LEU A 132 6.75 11.30 -1.38
C LEU A 132 5.50 10.85 -0.61
N ALA A 133 4.93 9.68 -0.93
CA ALA A 133 3.78 9.13 -0.20
C ALA A 133 4.11 8.81 1.27
N VAL A 134 5.38 8.51 1.58
CA VAL A 134 5.85 8.34 2.96
C VAL A 134 6.13 9.71 3.60
N LEU A 135 6.90 10.55 2.90
CA LEU A 135 7.47 11.80 3.42
C LEU A 135 6.44 12.95 3.53
N ALA A 136 5.33 12.89 2.80
CA ALA A 136 4.32 13.93 2.75
C ALA A 136 2.90 13.36 2.70
N ASP A 137 1.91 14.19 3.02
CA ASP A 137 0.49 13.86 2.91
C ASP A 137 -0.06 14.43 1.61
N VAL A 138 -0.96 13.70 0.92
CA VAL A 138 -1.59 14.20 -0.30
C VAL A 138 -2.78 15.08 0.06
N GLU A 139 -2.69 16.37 -0.28
CA GLU A 139 -3.76 17.33 -0.04
C GLU A 139 -4.78 17.36 -1.19
N SER A 140 -4.30 17.27 -2.43
CA SER A 140 -5.16 17.28 -3.62
C SER A 140 -4.59 16.39 -4.72
N LYS A 141 -5.49 15.65 -5.38
CA LYS A 141 -5.22 14.83 -6.58
C LYS A 141 -6.01 15.41 -7.75
N GLY A 142 -5.66 16.64 -8.15
CA GLY A 142 -6.25 17.31 -9.31
C GLY A 142 -5.37 17.18 -10.55
N GLY A 143 -5.47 18.16 -11.46
CA GLY A 143 -4.55 18.29 -12.60
C GLY A 143 -3.08 18.45 -12.21
N ALA A 144 -2.82 18.81 -10.94
CA ALA A 144 -1.53 18.67 -10.28
C ALA A 144 -1.75 18.00 -8.91
N THR A 145 -0.85 17.10 -8.52
CA THR A 145 -0.88 16.51 -7.19
C THR A 145 -0.12 17.41 -6.23
N VAL A 146 -0.78 17.81 -5.14
CA VAL A 146 -0.17 18.65 -4.11
C VAL A 146 0.11 17.79 -2.88
N TYR A 147 1.36 17.76 -2.47
CA TYR A 147 1.84 17.11 -1.27
C TYR A 147 2.13 18.16 -0.20
N ARG A 148 1.77 17.87 1.04
CA ARG A 148 2.06 18.72 2.20
C ARG A 148 3.00 18.00 3.15
N PHE A 149 4.10 18.65 3.48
CA PHE A 149 5.02 18.17 4.52
C PHE A 149 4.50 18.61 5.88
N THR A 150 4.38 17.64 6.79
CA THR A 150 3.94 17.87 8.17
C THR A 150 4.97 17.26 9.13
N PRO A 151 5.02 17.68 10.40
CA PRO A 151 5.86 17.00 11.39
C PRO A 151 5.57 15.50 11.48
N GLY A 152 4.30 15.11 11.32
CA GLY A 152 3.88 13.72 11.30
C GLY A 152 4.41 12.95 10.09
N SER A 153 4.32 13.52 8.88
CA SER A 153 4.79 12.86 7.66
C SER A 153 6.32 12.69 7.64
N VAL A 154 7.06 13.71 8.09
CA VAL A 154 8.52 13.63 8.24
C VAL A 154 8.89 12.57 9.27
N ARG A 155 8.19 12.53 10.42
CA ARG A 155 8.41 11.50 11.43
C ARG A 155 8.19 10.09 10.88
N ARG A 156 7.14 9.87 10.07
CA ARG A 156 6.92 8.56 9.42
C ARG A 156 8.10 8.14 8.54
N ALA A 157 8.69 9.07 7.79
CA ALA A 157 9.86 8.79 6.98
C ALA A 157 11.08 8.39 7.82
N LEU A 158 11.29 9.06 8.96
CA LEU A 158 12.34 8.69 9.91
C LEU A 158 12.07 7.33 10.58
N ASP A 159 10.81 7.04 10.93
CA ASP A 159 10.39 5.74 11.48
C ASP A 159 10.57 4.61 10.45
N ALA A 160 10.50 4.91 9.15
CA ALA A 160 10.82 3.99 8.06
C ALA A 160 12.33 3.79 7.83
N GLY A 161 13.19 4.41 8.66
CA GLY A 161 14.63 4.23 8.64
C GLY A 161 15.41 5.23 7.78
N GLN A 162 14.75 6.26 7.23
CA GLN A 162 15.45 7.32 6.49
C GLN A 162 16.12 8.30 7.46
N SER A 163 17.35 8.74 7.16
CA SER A 163 18.01 9.78 7.96
C SER A 163 17.66 11.19 7.46
N ALA A 164 17.86 12.22 8.29
CA ALA A 164 17.68 13.61 7.86
C ALA A 164 18.54 13.96 6.63
N SER A 165 19.78 13.47 6.59
CA SER A 165 20.67 13.65 5.42
C SER A 165 20.11 12.99 4.16
N ASP A 166 19.50 11.80 4.27
CA ASP A 166 18.89 11.13 3.13
C ASP A 166 17.69 11.91 2.61
N LEU A 167 16.86 12.44 3.51
CA LEU A 167 15.70 13.27 3.17
C LEU A 167 16.11 14.56 2.45
N HIS A 168 17.13 15.26 2.96
CA HIS A 168 17.67 16.46 2.32
C HIS A 168 18.28 16.13 0.94
N ALA A 169 19.07 15.07 0.83
CA ALA A 169 19.66 14.64 -0.44
C ALA A 169 18.58 14.24 -1.45
N PHE A 170 17.54 13.53 -1.01
CA PHE A 170 16.41 13.14 -1.83
C PHE A 170 15.65 14.35 -2.37
N LEU A 171 15.30 15.30 -1.52
CA LEU A 171 14.60 16.53 -1.92
C LEU A 171 15.46 17.39 -2.85
N ALA A 172 16.77 17.48 -2.61
CA ALA A 172 17.69 18.20 -3.48
C ALA A 172 17.81 17.55 -4.87
N ALA A 173 17.76 16.22 -4.95
CA ALA A 173 17.84 15.49 -6.22
C ALA A 173 16.55 15.58 -7.05
N HIS A 174 15.37 15.56 -6.41
CA HIS A 174 14.07 15.48 -7.09
C HIS A 174 13.28 16.81 -7.05
N SER A 175 13.93 17.93 -6.72
CA SER A 175 13.28 19.25 -6.76
C SER A 175 13.84 20.10 -7.89
N ARG A 176 12.95 20.71 -8.67
CA ARG A 176 13.31 21.73 -9.67
C ARG A 176 13.64 23.09 -9.04
N THR A 177 13.12 23.35 -7.85
CA THR A 177 13.39 24.56 -7.07
C THR A 177 14.34 24.25 -5.91
N PRO A 178 15.13 25.22 -5.42
CA PRO A 178 15.90 25.01 -4.20
C PRO A 178 15.00 24.59 -3.03
N VAL A 179 15.50 23.73 -2.15
CA VAL A 179 14.76 23.29 -0.96
C VAL A 179 14.49 24.51 -0.06
N PRO A 180 13.21 24.83 0.24
CA PRO A 180 12.88 25.98 1.07
C PRO A 180 13.41 25.83 2.49
N GLN A 181 13.94 26.93 3.05
CA GLN A 181 14.45 26.95 4.43
C GLN A 181 13.44 26.44 5.47
N PRO A 182 12.12 26.74 5.41
CA PRO A 182 11.15 26.21 6.37
C PRO A 182 11.06 24.68 6.35
N LEU A 183 11.17 24.07 5.16
CA LEU A 183 11.13 22.61 5.02
C LEU A 183 12.42 21.99 5.57
N ALA A 184 13.56 22.58 5.28
CA ALA A 184 14.83 22.11 5.81
C ALA A 184 14.84 22.14 7.35
N TYR A 185 14.34 23.24 7.93
CA TYR A 185 14.23 23.38 9.38
C TYR A 185 13.25 22.37 10.01
N LEU A 186 12.11 22.12 9.36
CA LEU A 186 11.15 21.10 9.80
C LEU A 186 11.81 19.72 9.89
N ILE A 187 12.56 19.32 8.85
CA ILE A 187 13.26 18.03 8.81
C ILE A 187 14.24 17.92 9.97
N ASP A 188 15.08 18.94 10.16
CA ASP A 188 16.09 18.94 11.21
C ASP A 188 15.47 18.94 12.62
N ASP A 189 14.40 19.69 12.84
CA ASP A 189 13.71 19.74 14.14
C ASP A 189 13.06 18.41 14.51
N VAL A 190 12.38 17.77 13.55
CA VAL A 190 11.77 16.46 13.75
C VAL A 190 12.85 15.39 13.93
N ALA A 191 13.92 15.43 13.14
CA ALA A 191 15.03 14.48 13.26
C ALA A 191 15.76 14.59 14.59
N ARG A 192 15.96 15.81 15.11
CA ARG A 192 16.52 16.00 16.46
C ARG A 192 15.64 15.36 17.51
N LYS A 193 14.32 15.55 17.43
CA LYS A 193 13.35 15.02 18.40
C LYS A 193 13.10 13.51 18.26
N HIS A 194 13.39 12.95 17.08
CA HIS A 194 13.19 11.55 16.74
C HIS A 194 14.15 10.64 17.53
N GLY A 195 13.64 9.55 18.09
CA GLY A 195 14.46 8.58 18.82
C GLY A 195 14.96 8.99 20.22
N HIS A 196 14.59 10.17 20.73
CA HIS A 196 14.87 10.56 22.13
C HIS A 196 14.16 9.67 23.16
N LEU A 197 12.94 9.25 22.84
CA LEU A 197 12.15 8.35 23.68
C LEU A 197 12.21 6.95 23.10
N ARG A 198 12.77 6.01 23.87
CA ARG A 198 12.84 4.60 23.52
C ARG A 198 11.85 3.82 24.36
N ILE A 199 10.93 3.13 23.71
CA ILE A 199 9.94 2.26 24.35
C ILE A 199 10.46 0.83 24.26
N GLY A 200 10.35 0.07 25.35
CA GLY A 200 10.61 -1.36 25.35
C GLY A 200 9.52 -2.06 26.16
N ALA A 201 9.21 -3.30 25.81
CA ALA A 201 8.37 -4.14 26.65
C ALA A 201 9.08 -4.42 27.99
N ALA A 202 8.31 -4.45 29.07
CA ALA A 202 8.74 -4.90 30.39
C ALA A 202 7.53 -5.57 31.04
N SER A 203 7.60 -6.88 31.22
CA SER A 203 6.48 -7.70 31.72
C SER A 203 6.44 -7.77 33.25
N ALA A 204 7.59 -7.58 33.90
CA ALA A 204 7.73 -7.49 35.34
C ALA A 204 8.93 -6.61 35.70
N TYR A 205 9.01 -6.16 36.95
CA TYR A 205 10.16 -5.41 37.46
C TYR A 205 10.60 -5.92 38.83
N VAL A 206 11.87 -5.67 39.17
CA VAL A 206 12.46 -5.95 40.49
C VAL A 206 12.94 -4.63 41.05
N ARG A 207 12.43 -4.27 42.23
CA ARG A 207 12.95 -3.15 43.02
C ARG A 207 13.78 -3.69 44.17
N CYS A 208 14.97 -3.15 44.36
CA CYS A 208 15.82 -3.46 45.51
C CYS A 208 16.55 -2.19 45.93
N ASP A 209 16.59 -1.92 47.24
CA ASP A 209 17.26 -0.75 47.78
C ASP A 209 18.79 -0.91 47.79
N ASP A 210 19.29 -2.13 47.56
CA ASP A 210 20.72 -2.44 47.41
C ASP A 210 21.10 -2.62 45.92
N GLU A 211 21.84 -1.65 45.40
CA GLU A 211 22.38 -1.67 44.04
C GLU A 211 23.40 -2.80 43.81
N ALA A 212 24.19 -3.18 44.83
CA ALA A 212 25.18 -4.25 44.69
C ALA A 212 24.51 -5.60 44.44
N LEU A 213 23.39 -5.86 45.11
CA LEU A 213 22.59 -7.07 44.90
C LEU A 213 22.02 -7.14 43.48
N LEU A 214 21.52 -6.03 42.92
CA LEU A 214 21.04 -5.99 41.54
C LEU A 214 22.16 -6.23 40.52
N ASN A 215 23.36 -5.73 40.80
CA ASN A 215 24.54 -6.02 39.99
C ASN A 215 24.93 -7.51 40.02
N GLU A 216 24.87 -8.13 41.20
CA GLU A 216 25.12 -9.57 41.35
C GLU A 216 24.13 -10.41 40.55
N ILE A 217 22.83 -10.08 40.64
CA ILE A 217 21.77 -10.75 39.87
C ILE A 217 22.01 -10.59 38.36
N LEU A 218 22.38 -9.40 37.88
CA LEU A 218 22.66 -9.17 36.46
C LEU A 218 23.92 -9.91 35.95
N ALA A 219 24.89 -10.16 36.83
CA ALA A 219 26.14 -10.85 36.50
C ALA A 219 26.00 -12.39 36.49
N ASP A 220 25.01 -12.94 37.19
CA ASP A 220 24.77 -14.38 37.23
C ASP A 220 24.24 -14.90 35.87
N LYS A 221 24.93 -15.89 35.29
CA LYS A 221 24.54 -16.52 34.02
C LYS A 221 23.13 -17.12 34.07
N ARG A 222 22.66 -17.55 35.25
CA ARG A 222 21.32 -18.10 35.44
C ARG A 222 20.21 -17.05 35.22
N ALA A 223 20.50 -15.76 35.43
CA ALA A 223 19.55 -14.68 35.20
C ALA A 223 19.36 -14.32 33.71
N GLN A 224 20.18 -14.87 32.80
CA GLN A 224 20.07 -14.60 31.36
C GLN A 224 18.71 -15.05 30.78
N SER A 225 18.13 -16.12 31.32
CA SER A 225 16.80 -16.61 30.91
C SER A 225 15.67 -15.62 31.25
N LEU A 226 15.85 -14.81 32.30
CA LEU A 226 14.91 -13.78 32.75
C LEU A 226 14.99 -12.49 31.92
N ARG A 227 16.02 -12.37 31.07
CA ARG A 227 16.29 -11.21 30.20
C ARG A 227 16.17 -9.88 30.93
N LEU A 228 16.83 -9.80 32.09
CA LEU A 228 16.82 -8.61 32.93
C LEU A 228 17.55 -7.45 32.23
N ARG A 229 16.96 -6.26 32.31
CA ARG A 229 17.52 -5.00 31.83
C ARG A 229 17.42 -3.97 32.94
N ARG A 230 18.49 -3.25 33.21
CA ARG A 230 18.49 -2.17 34.20
C ARG A 230 17.70 -0.96 33.70
N LEU A 231 16.76 -0.47 34.51
CA LEU A 231 16.01 0.77 34.23
C LEU A 231 16.47 1.93 35.11
N ALA A 232 16.84 1.64 36.36
CA ALA A 232 17.36 2.61 37.32
C ALA A 232 18.42 1.92 38.23
N PRO A 233 19.15 2.67 39.06
CA PRO A 233 20.10 2.07 40.01
C PRO A 233 19.46 1.00 40.91
N THR A 234 18.20 1.18 41.31
CA THR A 234 17.46 0.29 42.22
C THR A 234 16.35 -0.50 41.54
N VAL A 235 16.28 -0.47 40.20
CA VAL A 235 15.18 -1.10 39.44
C VAL A 235 15.67 -1.86 38.20
N LEU A 236 15.30 -3.14 38.12
CA LEU A 236 15.46 -3.97 36.93
C LEU A 236 14.09 -4.23 36.28
N ALA A 237 14.04 -4.27 34.97
CA ALA A 237 12.89 -4.80 34.22
C ALA A 237 13.21 -6.19 33.67
N ALA A 238 12.23 -7.07 33.67
CA ALA A 238 12.28 -8.38 33.05
C ALA A 238 11.33 -8.45 31.86
N GLN A 239 11.68 -9.26 30.87
CA GLN A 239 10.74 -9.66 29.81
C GLN A 239 9.90 -10.88 30.20
N ALA A 240 10.31 -11.58 31.27
CA ALA A 240 9.53 -12.66 31.86
C ALA A 240 8.31 -12.12 32.62
N ASP A 241 7.24 -12.92 32.68
CA ASP A 241 6.09 -12.61 33.53
C ASP A 241 6.47 -12.64 35.02
N PRO A 242 5.67 -12.00 35.91
CA PRO A 242 5.97 -11.92 37.33
C PRO A 242 6.18 -13.28 38.03
N GLY A 243 5.45 -14.32 37.63
CA GLY A 243 5.56 -15.66 38.23
C GLY A 243 6.90 -16.30 37.89
N THR A 244 7.25 -16.32 36.60
CA THR A 244 8.55 -16.83 36.13
C THR A 244 9.73 -16.07 36.75
N LEU A 245 9.59 -14.74 36.92
CA LEU A 245 10.62 -13.92 37.57
C LEU A 245 10.80 -14.28 39.05
N LEU A 246 9.71 -14.45 39.79
CA LEU A 246 9.75 -14.87 41.20
C LEU A 246 10.40 -16.22 41.38
N ASP A 247 9.99 -17.21 40.57
CA ASP A 247 10.52 -18.57 40.66
C ASP A 247 11.99 -18.64 40.22
N GLY A 248 12.35 -17.89 39.18
CA GLY A 248 13.74 -17.79 38.72
C GLY A 248 14.67 -17.20 39.77
N LEU A 249 14.28 -16.10 40.41
CA LEU A 249 15.07 -15.48 41.48
C LEU A 249 15.17 -16.39 42.73
N ARG A 250 14.10 -17.12 43.08
CA ARG A 250 14.13 -18.12 44.16
C ARG A 250 15.09 -19.27 43.86
N ALA A 251 15.07 -19.79 42.64
CA ALA A 251 15.98 -20.84 42.21
C ALA A 251 17.46 -20.41 42.24
N MET A 252 17.71 -19.09 42.17
CA MET A 252 19.05 -18.52 42.29
C MET A 252 19.50 -18.34 43.75
N GLY A 253 18.60 -18.50 44.72
CA GLY A 253 18.88 -18.34 46.15
C GLY A 253 18.47 -16.98 46.72
N PHE A 254 17.83 -16.12 45.94
CA PHE A 254 17.28 -14.85 46.42
C PHE A 254 15.89 -15.05 47.03
N ALA A 255 15.49 -14.13 47.91
CA ALA A 255 14.17 -14.13 48.55
C ALA A 255 13.33 -12.94 48.09
N PRO A 256 12.83 -12.93 46.84
CA PRO A 256 11.98 -11.85 46.34
C PRO A 256 10.58 -11.93 46.98
N ALA A 257 10.03 -10.78 47.32
CA ALA A 257 8.63 -10.63 47.70
C ALA A 257 7.84 -10.08 46.50
N ALA A 258 6.61 -10.57 46.30
CA ALA A 258 5.71 -9.99 45.32
C ALA A 258 5.27 -8.61 45.84
N GLU A 259 5.53 -7.56 45.06
CA GLU A 259 4.99 -6.25 45.35
C GLU A 259 3.51 -6.26 44.95
N SER A 260 2.62 -6.06 45.92
CA SER A 260 1.19 -5.95 45.66
C SER A 260 0.89 -4.62 44.99
N ALA A 261 0.14 -4.64 43.89
CA ALA A 261 -0.43 -3.43 43.32
C ALA A 261 -1.53 -2.94 44.28
N GLU A 262 -1.33 -1.76 44.87
CA GLU A 262 -2.38 -1.04 45.60
C GLU A 262 -3.41 -0.45 44.63
#